data_AF-A0A0F8Y5N9-F1
#
_entry.id   AF-A0A0F8Y5N9-F1
#
_cell.length_a   1.000
_cell.length_b   1.000
_cell.length_c   1.000
_cell.angle_alpha   90.00
_cell.angle_beta   90.00
_cell.angle_gamma   90.00
#
_symmetry.space_group_name_H-M   'P 1'
#
loop_
_entity.id
_entity.type
_entity.pdbx_description
1 polymer ?
#
loop_
_entity_poly.entity_id
_entity_poly.type
_entity_poly.pdbx_seq_one_letter_code
_entity_poly.pdbx_strand_id
1 'polypeptide(L)'
;YIIGAGNRVEDKSAAFEMPMALANRIKHYYAKSDVDAWIAWATDEGQIHPLVTAYIRSQGDALNRFAEAVETSSSEKAFPTPRTWEMLSKSMKAMDPSGGIGDWLYGAAVGCVGAGTGIEFNTFAKNTTTLVRPEDIVKNPLEARVPDKTEIDVLYATISALEYYINQPKYHKHWVDALTYVLRKEMEPEYGLLIAKMATTIAFNKLPEKKRVLAAKTPEFQEMYKRWGTYLANPDA
;
A
#
# COMPACT_ATOMS: atom_id res chain seq x y z
N TYR A 1 -32.23 7.51 -4.14
CA TYR A 1 -31.78 7.16 -2.77
C TYR A 1 -31.15 8.39 -2.15
N ILE A 2 -31.30 8.59 -0.84
CA ILE A 2 -30.62 9.65 -0.09
C ILE A 2 -29.51 8.98 0.72
N ILE A 3 -28.29 9.50 0.64
CA ILE A 3 -27.13 9.02 1.39
C ILE A 3 -26.57 10.19 2.17
N GLY A 4 -26.38 10.01 3.48
CA GLY A 4 -25.72 10.96 4.36
C GLY A 4 -24.47 10.34 4.96
N ALA A 5 -23.43 11.14 5.12
CA ALA A 5 -22.20 10.76 5.81
C ALA A 5 -21.90 11.77 6.91
N GLY A 6 -21.44 11.27 8.05
CA GLY A 6 -21.08 12.08 9.21
C GLY A 6 -20.26 11.24 10.18
N ASN A 7 -19.64 11.89 11.14
CA ASN A 7 -18.89 11.20 12.19
C ASN A 7 -19.83 10.80 13.33
N ARG A 8 -19.42 9.84 14.15
CA ARG A 8 -20.18 9.49 15.36
C ARG A 8 -20.03 10.63 16.37
N VAL A 9 -21.04 10.78 17.23
CA VAL A 9 -20.99 11.75 18.35
C VAL A 9 -19.79 11.46 19.26
N GLU A 10 -19.45 10.18 19.43
CA GLU A 10 -18.29 9.70 20.18
C GLU A 10 -16.94 10.09 19.55
N ASP A 11 -16.89 10.35 18.25
CA ASP A 11 -15.66 10.69 17.51
C ASP A 11 -15.21 12.15 17.77
N LYS A 12 -15.81 12.86 18.74
CA LYS A 12 -15.53 14.24 19.20
C LYS A 12 -15.27 15.26 18.08
N SER A 13 -15.90 15.08 16.92
CA SER A 13 -15.63 15.83 15.69
C SER A 13 -16.79 16.73 15.30
N ALA A 14 -17.22 17.59 16.23
CA ALA A 14 -18.34 18.52 16.07
C ALA A 14 -19.64 17.87 15.53
N ALA A 15 -19.86 16.58 15.82
CA ALA A 15 -21.03 15.83 15.40
C ALA A 15 -22.19 16.07 16.36
N PHE A 16 -23.41 16.21 15.82
CA PHE A 16 -24.64 16.33 16.60
C PHE A 16 -25.40 15.01 16.62
N GLU A 17 -26.09 14.75 17.73
CA GLU A 17 -26.94 13.57 17.86
C GLU A 17 -28.11 13.63 16.87
N MET A 18 -28.34 12.54 16.14
CA MET A 18 -29.43 12.45 15.19
C MET A 18 -30.77 12.22 15.91
N PRO A 19 -31.81 13.05 15.67
CA PRO A 19 -33.11 12.82 16.29
C PRO A 19 -33.68 11.44 15.95
N MET A 20 -34.22 10.74 16.96
CA MET A 20 -34.72 9.35 16.82
C MET A 20 -35.75 9.18 15.69
N ALA A 21 -36.60 10.17 15.47
CA ALA A 21 -37.61 10.15 14.40
C ALA A 21 -36.99 10.13 12.99
N LEU A 22 -35.82 10.74 12.82
CA LEU A 22 -35.04 10.70 11.58
C LEU A 22 -34.20 9.42 11.52
N ALA A 23 -33.56 9.04 12.62
CA ALA A 23 -32.70 7.86 12.69
C ALA A 23 -33.46 6.57 12.30
N ASN A 24 -34.72 6.41 12.71
CA ASN A 24 -35.55 5.25 12.37
C ASN A 24 -36.05 5.23 10.90
N ARG A 25 -35.69 6.24 10.10
CA ARG A 25 -36.01 6.30 8.66
C ARG A 25 -34.77 6.10 7.77
N ILE A 26 -33.59 5.90 8.37
CA ILE A 26 -32.31 5.74 7.68
C ILE A 26 -31.70 4.41 8.10
N LYS A 27 -31.02 3.73 7.17
CA LYS A 27 -30.19 2.57 7.49
C LYS A 27 -28.79 3.07 7.86
N HIS A 28 -28.30 2.65 9.02
CA HIS A 28 -27.00 3.07 9.55
C HIS A 28 -25.93 2.06 9.17
N TYR A 29 -24.84 2.57 8.61
CA TYR A 29 -23.65 1.78 8.27
C TYR A 29 -22.43 2.47 8.89
N TYR A 30 -21.57 1.69 9.53
CA TYR A 30 -20.33 2.20 10.14
C TYR A 30 -19.15 1.82 9.26
N ALA A 31 -18.45 2.82 8.76
CA ALA A 31 -17.20 2.63 8.03
C ALA A 31 -16.03 2.74 9.00
N LYS A 32 -15.10 1.79 8.90
CA LYS A 32 -13.80 1.83 9.59
C LYS A 32 -12.68 1.85 8.56
N SER A 33 -11.52 2.38 8.95
CA SER A 33 -10.30 2.18 8.17
C SER A 33 -9.89 0.72 8.25
N ASP A 34 -9.50 0.17 7.10
CA ASP A 34 -9.01 -1.19 6.95
C ASP A 34 -7.72 -1.12 6.13
N VAL A 35 -6.65 -1.69 6.67
CA VAL A 35 -5.30 -1.55 6.09
C VAL A 35 -5.21 -2.28 4.76
N ASP A 36 -5.70 -3.51 4.69
CA ASP A 36 -5.63 -4.32 3.48
C ASP A 36 -6.49 -3.74 2.36
N ALA A 37 -7.71 -3.30 2.66
CA ALA A 37 -8.57 -2.65 1.69
C ALA A 37 -7.98 -1.32 1.19
N TRP A 38 -7.40 -0.51 2.09
CA TRP A 38 -6.75 0.74 1.70
C TRP A 38 -5.52 0.50 0.84
N ILE A 39 -4.68 -0.48 1.21
CA ILE A 39 -3.49 -0.84 0.43
C ILE A 39 -3.88 -1.37 -0.94
N ALA A 40 -4.90 -2.24 -1.05
CA ALA A 40 -5.38 -2.74 -2.33
C ALA A 40 -5.84 -1.61 -3.26
N TRP A 41 -6.62 -0.65 -2.74
CA TRP A 41 -6.99 0.55 -3.50
C TRP A 41 -5.75 1.40 -3.84
N ALA A 42 -4.87 1.62 -2.86
CA ALA A 42 -3.70 2.49 -2.99
C ALA A 42 -2.72 2.00 -4.05
N THR A 43 -2.50 0.67 -4.14
CA THR A 43 -1.59 0.09 -5.13
C THR A 43 -2.24 -0.03 -6.50
N ASP A 44 -3.55 -0.29 -6.58
CA ASP A 44 -4.25 -0.54 -7.84
C ASP A 44 -4.74 0.74 -8.53
N GLU A 45 -5.70 1.44 -7.91
CA GLU A 45 -6.40 2.58 -8.50
C GLU A 45 -5.84 3.92 -8.03
N GLY A 46 -5.54 4.03 -6.73
CA GLY A 46 -5.07 5.27 -6.09
C GLY A 46 -3.65 5.66 -6.48
N GLN A 47 -2.86 4.69 -6.96
CA GLN A 47 -1.47 4.87 -7.39
C GLN A 47 -0.65 5.60 -6.31
N ILE A 48 -0.81 5.26 -5.04
CA ILE A 48 -0.06 5.88 -3.93
C ILE A 48 1.44 5.61 -4.09
N HIS A 49 2.26 6.55 -3.61
CA HIS A 49 3.72 6.45 -3.64
C HIS A 49 4.17 5.16 -2.94
N PRO A 50 5.01 4.30 -3.56
CA PRO A 50 5.31 2.96 -3.06
C PRO A 50 5.95 2.95 -1.66
N LEU A 51 6.71 4.00 -1.30
CA LEU A 51 7.27 4.13 0.04
C LEU A 51 6.20 4.33 1.12
N VAL A 52 5.09 5.01 0.79
CA VAL A 52 3.95 5.17 1.72
C VAL A 52 3.26 3.83 1.92
N THR A 53 2.98 3.09 0.84
CA THR A 53 2.37 1.75 0.97
C THR A 53 3.31 0.78 1.70
N ALA A 54 4.62 0.87 1.48
CA ALA A 54 5.61 0.08 2.21
C ALA A 54 5.54 0.34 3.72
N TYR A 55 5.55 1.62 4.12
CA TYR A 55 5.48 2.00 5.53
C TYR A 55 4.16 1.58 6.19
N ILE A 56 3.02 1.73 5.50
CA ILE A 56 1.73 1.30 6.05
C ILE A 56 1.64 -0.22 6.16
N ARG A 57 2.28 -0.99 5.27
CA ARG A 57 2.39 -2.45 5.43
C ARG A 57 3.24 -2.83 6.64
N SER A 58 4.33 -2.12 6.91
CA SER A 58 5.17 -2.37 8.09
C SER A 58 4.54 -1.87 9.40
N GLN A 59 3.73 -0.81 9.35
CA GLN A 59 3.13 -0.15 10.50
C GLN A 59 1.64 0.15 10.23
N GLY A 60 0.80 -0.89 10.30
CA GLY A 60 -0.62 -0.80 9.90
C GLY A 60 -1.46 0.19 10.71
N ASP A 61 -1.20 0.33 12.01
CA ASP A 61 -1.84 1.30 12.89
C ASP A 61 -1.56 2.75 12.47
N ALA A 62 -0.43 3.01 11.78
CA ALA A 62 -0.11 4.33 11.28
C ALA A 62 -1.07 4.80 10.17
N LEU A 63 -1.88 3.92 9.57
CA LEU A 63 -2.87 4.32 8.57
C LEU A 63 -3.89 5.30 9.16
N ASN A 64 -4.30 5.09 10.41
CA ASN A 64 -5.29 5.94 11.07
C ASN A 64 -5.07 5.97 12.59
N ARG A 65 -4.49 7.08 13.08
CA ARG A 65 -4.30 7.36 14.51
C ARG A 65 -5.21 8.50 14.99
N PHE A 66 -6.40 8.65 14.38
CA PHE A 66 -7.32 9.74 14.70
C PHE A 66 -7.77 9.74 16.17
N ALA A 67 -8.06 8.57 16.75
CA ALA A 67 -8.47 8.47 18.14
C ALA A 67 -7.41 9.05 19.10
N GLU A 68 -6.14 8.70 18.87
CA GLU A 68 -5.00 9.21 19.65
C GLU A 68 -4.83 10.73 19.49
N ALA A 69 -5.00 11.25 18.26
CA ALA A 69 -4.94 12.68 17.98
C ALA A 69 -6.06 13.47 18.69
N VAL A 70 -7.23 12.87 18.83
CA VAL A 70 -8.37 13.46 19.56
C VAL A 70 -8.14 13.47 21.07
N GLU A 71 -7.47 12.45 21.62
CA GLU A 71 -7.19 12.34 23.06
C GLU A 71 -6.05 13.25 23.53
N THR A 72 -5.03 13.48 22.71
CA THR A 72 -3.80 14.20 23.10
C THR A 72 -3.89 15.74 23.05
N SER A 73 -5.04 16.32 22.64
CA SER A 73 -5.38 17.76 22.72
C SER A 73 -4.57 18.74 21.84
N SER A 74 -5.28 19.21 20.79
CA SER A 74 -5.45 20.57 20.23
C SER A 74 -4.34 21.37 19.53
N SER A 75 -3.05 21.21 19.82
CA SER A 75 -2.03 22.05 19.16
C SER A 75 -1.62 21.52 17.78
N GLU A 76 -1.55 20.20 17.65
CA GLU A 76 -1.17 19.53 16.42
C GLU A 76 -2.37 19.37 15.48
N LYS A 77 -2.26 19.95 14.28
CA LYS A 77 -3.34 19.97 13.27
C LYS A 77 -3.21 18.87 12.23
N ALA A 78 -2.06 18.22 12.15
CA ALA A 78 -1.77 17.16 11.20
C ALA A 78 -1.73 15.83 11.93
N PHE A 79 -2.41 14.82 11.39
CA PHE A 79 -2.48 13.49 11.99
C PHE A 79 -2.73 12.42 10.93
N PRO A 80 -2.40 11.15 11.22
CA PRO A 80 -2.49 10.08 10.24
C PRO A 80 -3.94 9.67 9.99
N THR A 81 -4.33 9.70 8.73
CA THR A 81 -5.59 9.17 8.18
C THR A 81 -5.31 8.70 6.75
N PRO A 82 -6.15 7.82 6.17
CA PRO A 82 -6.06 7.46 4.75
C PRO A 82 -5.93 8.68 3.81
N ARG A 83 -6.61 9.77 4.13
CA ARG A 83 -6.58 11.02 3.36
C ARG A 83 -5.24 11.74 3.47
N THR A 84 -4.66 11.85 4.66
CA THR A 84 -3.40 12.56 4.85
C THR A 84 -2.21 11.79 4.29
N TRP A 85 -2.27 10.45 4.25
CA TRP A 85 -1.32 9.62 3.51
C TRP A 85 -1.40 9.82 2.00
N GLU A 86 -2.61 9.95 1.44
CA GLU A 86 -2.78 10.33 0.03
C GLU A 86 -2.21 11.73 -0.25
N MET A 87 -2.43 12.69 0.64
CA MET A 87 -1.85 14.03 0.53
C MET A 87 -0.32 14.00 0.53
N LEU A 88 0.29 13.24 1.46
CA LEU A 88 1.74 13.05 1.50
C LEU A 88 2.24 12.42 0.20
N SER A 89 1.57 11.37 -0.29
CA SER A 89 1.92 10.74 -1.56
C SER A 89 1.90 11.72 -2.74
N LYS A 90 0.93 12.63 -2.81
CA LYS A 90 0.86 13.65 -3.87
C LYS A 90 2.03 14.64 -3.74
N SER A 91 2.33 15.07 -2.52
CA SER A 91 3.47 15.95 -2.24
C SER A 91 4.79 15.31 -2.65
N MET A 92 5.01 14.03 -2.33
CA MET A 92 6.22 13.31 -2.71
C MET A 92 6.41 13.26 -4.22
N LYS A 93 5.36 12.90 -4.96
CA LYS A 93 5.40 12.87 -6.43
C LYS A 93 5.62 14.24 -7.07
N ALA A 94 5.14 15.31 -6.44
CA ALA A 94 5.31 16.66 -6.93
C ALA A 94 6.72 17.21 -6.65
N MET A 95 7.28 16.91 -5.47
CA MET A 95 8.60 17.38 -5.06
C MET A 95 9.73 16.59 -5.72
N ASP A 96 9.55 15.29 -5.92
CA ASP A 96 10.51 14.46 -6.65
C ASP A 96 9.81 13.46 -7.59
N PRO A 97 9.53 13.88 -8.84
CA PRO A 97 8.97 12.99 -9.85
C PRO A 97 9.85 11.79 -10.22
N SER A 98 11.15 11.84 -9.89
CA SER A 98 12.09 10.75 -10.15
C SER A 98 12.08 9.66 -9.07
N GLY A 99 11.40 9.92 -7.94
CA GLY A 99 11.21 8.95 -6.85
C GLY A 99 12.35 8.89 -5.83
N GLY A 100 13.20 9.91 -5.76
CA GLY A 100 14.21 10.04 -4.73
C GLY A 100 13.65 10.53 -3.39
N ILE A 101 14.50 10.43 -2.36
CA ILE A 101 14.23 10.88 -1.00
C ILE A 101 15.21 12.02 -0.70
N GLY A 102 14.70 13.20 -0.38
CA GLY A 102 15.51 14.36 0.00
C GLY A 102 15.11 14.93 1.36
N ASP A 103 15.84 15.95 1.81
CA ASP A 103 15.62 16.61 3.11
C ASP A 103 14.21 17.21 3.25
N TRP A 104 13.53 17.47 2.14
CA TRP A 104 12.14 17.93 2.09
C TRP A 104 11.14 16.93 2.67
N LEU A 105 11.46 15.63 2.67
CA LEU A 105 10.53 14.55 3.06
C LEU A 105 10.07 14.73 4.50
N TYR A 106 10.97 15.12 5.40
CA TYR A 106 10.64 15.35 6.79
C TYR A 106 9.54 16.40 6.96
N GLY A 107 9.71 17.57 6.33
CA GLY A 107 8.72 18.65 6.41
C GLY A 107 7.37 18.27 5.78
N ALA A 108 7.41 17.58 4.64
CA ALA A 108 6.20 17.09 3.98
C ALA A 108 5.45 16.06 4.84
N ALA A 109 6.16 15.11 5.44
CA ALA A 109 5.59 14.07 6.27
C ALA A 109 4.96 14.66 7.53
N VAL A 110 5.71 15.48 8.29
CA VAL A 110 5.19 16.14 9.50
C VAL A 110 3.98 17.02 9.20
N GLY A 111 4.02 17.77 8.09
CA GLY A 111 2.90 18.63 7.66
C GLY A 111 1.62 17.86 7.27
N CYS A 112 1.73 16.59 6.89
CA CYS A 112 0.57 15.77 6.50
C CYS A 112 0.07 14.88 7.64
N VAL A 113 0.98 14.11 8.28
CA VAL A 113 0.62 13.03 9.21
C VAL A 113 0.99 13.33 10.67
N GLY A 114 1.48 14.53 10.96
CA GLY A 114 1.91 14.95 12.30
C GLY A 114 3.37 14.60 12.60
N ALA A 115 3.91 15.18 13.66
CA ALA A 115 5.32 15.13 14.04
C ALA A 115 5.77 13.72 14.39
N GLY A 116 5.03 13.01 15.25
CA GLY A 116 5.40 11.65 15.68
C GLY A 116 5.49 10.69 14.50
N THR A 117 4.38 10.48 13.80
CA THR A 117 4.31 9.61 12.61
C THR A 117 5.20 10.11 11.47
N GLY A 118 5.36 11.42 11.32
CA GLY A 118 6.24 12.00 10.29
C GLY A 118 7.72 11.71 10.54
N ILE A 119 8.18 11.73 11.80
CA ILE A 119 9.54 11.32 12.19
C ILE A 119 9.74 9.84 11.93
N GLU A 120 8.78 8.99 12.33
CA GLU A 120 8.81 7.55 12.10
C GLU A 120 8.93 7.23 10.60
N PHE A 121 8.05 7.82 9.77
CA PHE A 121 8.06 7.64 8.33
C PHE A 121 9.36 8.12 7.67
N ASN A 122 9.87 9.29 8.07
CA ASN A 122 11.14 9.80 7.57
C ASN A 122 12.33 8.92 7.96
N THR A 123 12.28 8.28 9.13
CA THR A 123 13.30 7.32 9.58
C THR A 123 13.25 6.04 8.76
N PHE A 124 12.04 5.49 8.58
CA PHE A 124 11.80 4.35 7.69
C PHE A 124 12.35 4.63 6.28
N ALA A 125 12.01 5.79 5.70
CA ALA A 125 12.51 6.21 4.39
C ALA A 125 14.04 6.20 4.29
N LYS A 126 14.74 6.70 5.31
CA LYS A 126 16.22 6.70 5.35
C LYS A 126 16.82 5.29 5.46
N ASN A 127 16.13 4.37 6.11
CA ASN A 127 16.57 2.97 6.21
C ASN A 127 16.46 2.22 4.88
N THR A 128 15.66 2.72 3.93
CA THR A 128 15.40 2.07 2.63
C THR A 128 16.40 2.45 1.52
N THR A 129 17.51 3.11 1.86
CA THR A 129 18.50 3.58 0.87
C THR A 129 19.20 2.45 0.10
N THR A 130 19.21 1.23 0.64
CA THR A 130 19.75 0.02 -0.01
C THR A 130 18.70 -0.79 -0.78
N LEU A 131 17.52 -0.20 -1.02
CA LEU A 131 16.44 -0.79 -1.82
C LEU A 131 16.94 -1.30 -3.17
N VAL A 132 16.46 -2.48 -3.56
CA VAL A 132 16.75 -3.07 -4.86
C VAL A 132 15.76 -2.50 -5.86
N ARG A 133 16.28 -1.82 -6.88
CA ARG A 133 15.43 -1.07 -7.81
C ARG A 133 14.60 -2.03 -8.68
N PRO A 134 13.31 -1.71 -8.94
CA PRO A 134 12.48 -2.54 -9.81
C PRO A 134 13.08 -2.78 -11.19
N GLU A 135 13.78 -1.79 -11.76
CA GLU A 135 14.42 -1.93 -13.06
C GLU A 135 15.53 -2.99 -13.05
N ASP A 136 16.30 -3.07 -11.95
CA ASP A 136 17.36 -4.06 -11.79
C ASP A 136 16.78 -5.46 -11.60
N ILE A 137 15.66 -5.56 -10.85
CA ILE A 137 14.93 -6.81 -10.65
C ILE A 137 14.40 -7.36 -11.97
N VAL A 138 13.65 -6.56 -12.74
CA VAL A 138 13.03 -7.06 -13.97
C VAL A 138 14.05 -7.33 -15.08
N LYS A 139 15.25 -6.73 -14.98
CA LYS A 139 16.35 -7.00 -15.91
C LYS A 139 17.00 -8.37 -15.65
N ASN A 140 17.25 -8.71 -14.39
CA ASN A 140 17.92 -9.95 -13.98
C ASN A 140 17.24 -10.57 -12.75
N PRO A 141 16.01 -11.11 -12.86
CA PRO A 141 15.20 -11.50 -11.69
C PRO A 141 15.80 -12.65 -10.86
N LEU A 142 16.65 -13.49 -11.47
CA LEU A 142 17.34 -14.58 -10.78
C LEU A 142 18.61 -14.14 -10.04
N GLU A 143 19.21 -13.01 -10.42
CA GLU A 143 20.49 -12.55 -9.87
C GLU A 143 20.36 -11.29 -9.03
N ALA A 144 19.28 -10.53 -9.19
CA ALA A 144 19.00 -9.35 -8.38
C ALA A 144 19.05 -9.70 -6.88
N ARG A 145 19.62 -8.81 -6.07
CA ARG A 145 19.71 -9.02 -4.62
C ARG A 145 18.32 -9.25 -4.04
N VAL A 146 18.20 -10.23 -3.14
CA VAL A 146 17.07 -10.32 -2.21
C VAL A 146 17.58 -9.75 -0.88
N PRO A 147 16.99 -8.66 -0.35
CA PRO A 147 17.39 -8.13 0.95
C PRO A 147 17.28 -9.21 2.04
N ASP A 148 18.14 -9.13 3.06
CA ASP A 148 18.11 -10.10 4.15
C ASP A 148 16.85 -9.95 5.00
N LYS A 149 16.44 -11.02 5.70
CA LYS A 149 15.26 -11.02 6.59
C LYS A 149 15.37 -9.99 7.73
N THR A 150 16.59 -9.59 8.07
CA THR A 150 16.86 -8.54 9.05
C THR A 150 16.65 -7.13 8.50
N GLU A 151 16.63 -6.95 7.17
CA GLU A 151 16.41 -5.67 6.50
C GLU A 151 14.92 -5.45 6.16
N ILE A 152 14.06 -5.53 7.17
CA ILE A 152 12.59 -5.52 7.00
C ILE A 152 12.10 -4.27 6.23
N ASP A 153 12.61 -3.08 6.59
CA ASP A 153 12.25 -1.83 5.89
C ASP A 153 12.60 -1.89 4.40
N VAL A 154 13.78 -2.43 4.09
CA VAL A 154 14.29 -2.58 2.71
C VAL A 154 13.44 -3.59 1.94
N LEU A 155 13.01 -4.68 2.58
CA LEU A 155 12.10 -5.67 1.97
C LEU A 155 10.76 -5.04 1.60
N TYR A 156 10.09 -4.37 2.55
CA TYR A 156 8.81 -3.72 2.27
C TYR A 156 8.92 -2.66 1.17
N ALA A 157 9.98 -1.86 1.21
CA ALA A 157 10.20 -0.82 0.21
C ALA A 157 10.50 -1.43 -1.17
N THR A 158 11.35 -2.46 -1.24
CA THR A 158 11.70 -3.16 -2.50
C THR A 158 10.45 -3.78 -3.14
N ILE A 159 9.67 -4.50 -2.34
CA ILE A 159 8.47 -5.21 -2.82
C ILE A 159 7.37 -4.23 -3.23
N SER A 160 7.15 -3.18 -2.44
CA SER A 160 6.16 -2.15 -2.80
C SER A 160 6.58 -1.34 -4.03
N ALA A 161 7.87 -1.07 -4.20
CA ALA A 161 8.39 -0.42 -5.40
C ALA A 161 8.23 -1.33 -6.63
N LEU A 162 8.51 -2.63 -6.50
CA LEU A 162 8.32 -3.59 -7.58
C LEU A 162 6.84 -3.74 -7.94
N GLU A 163 5.95 -3.86 -6.95
CA GLU A 163 4.49 -3.92 -7.11
C GLU A 163 3.99 -2.69 -7.87
N TYR A 164 4.38 -1.48 -7.42
CA TYR A 164 4.02 -0.24 -8.09
C TYR A 164 4.57 -0.16 -9.52
N TYR A 165 5.81 -0.58 -9.75
CA TYR A 165 6.44 -0.56 -11.06
C TYR A 165 5.70 -1.46 -12.05
N ILE A 166 5.50 -2.74 -11.72
CA ILE A 166 4.84 -3.69 -12.63
C ILE A 166 3.37 -3.35 -12.84
N ASN A 167 2.75 -2.59 -11.95
CA ASN A 167 1.34 -2.22 -12.08
C ASN A 167 1.10 -1.06 -13.07
N GLN A 168 2.15 -0.37 -13.52
CA GLN A 168 2.01 0.68 -14.52
C GLN A 168 1.76 0.07 -15.91
N PRO A 169 0.85 0.63 -16.73
CA PRO A 169 0.51 0.08 -18.05
C PRO A 169 1.70 -0.22 -18.97
N LYS A 170 2.73 0.63 -18.91
CA LYS A 170 3.98 0.47 -19.69
C LYS A 170 4.78 -0.78 -19.28
N TYR A 171 4.67 -1.20 -18.03
CA TYR A 171 5.50 -2.23 -17.42
C TYR A 171 4.74 -3.52 -17.08
N HIS A 172 3.43 -3.60 -17.37
CA HIS A 172 2.62 -4.82 -17.19
C HIS A 172 3.28 -6.07 -17.76
N LYS A 173 4.08 -5.96 -18.82
CA LYS A 173 4.81 -7.08 -19.42
C LYS A 173 5.80 -7.77 -18.48
N HIS A 174 6.25 -7.11 -17.42
CA HIS A 174 7.26 -7.59 -16.47
C HIS A 174 6.69 -8.36 -15.27
N TRP A 175 5.38 -8.65 -15.26
CA TRP A 175 4.75 -9.37 -14.16
C TRP A 175 5.36 -10.76 -13.93
N VAL A 176 5.80 -11.45 -14.98
CA VAL A 176 6.50 -12.74 -14.89
C VAL A 176 7.88 -12.57 -14.28
N ASP A 177 8.63 -11.53 -14.68
CA ASP A 177 9.96 -11.25 -14.12
C ASP A 177 9.87 -10.99 -12.61
N ALA A 178 8.85 -10.25 -12.17
CA ALA A 178 8.58 -10.00 -10.76
C ALA A 178 8.21 -11.29 -10.01
N LEU A 179 7.39 -12.18 -10.61
CA LEU A 179 7.12 -13.50 -10.03
C LEU A 179 8.37 -14.35 -9.91
N THR A 180 9.20 -14.40 -10.95
CA THR A 180 10.48 -15.13 -10.95
C THR A 180 11.35 -14.69 -9.78
N TYR A 181 11.42 -13.37 -9.52
CA TYR A 181 12.16 -12.82 -8.39
C TYR A 181 11.61 -13.29 -7.04
N VAL A 182 10.29 -13.20 -6.81
CA VAL A 182 9.71 -13.56 -5.51
C VAL A 182 9.51 -15.07 -5.28
N LEU A 183 9.55 -15.88 -6.34
CA LEU A 183 9.46 -17.34 -6.23
C LEU A 183 10.77 -17.98 -5.76
N ARG A 184 11.85 -17.21 -5.70
CA ARG A 184 13.14 -17.63 -5.17
C ARG A 184 13.02 -18.11 -3.72
N LYS A 185 13.89 -19.05 -3.34
CA LYS A 185 13.83 -19.71 -2.03
C LYS A 185 14.22 -18.77 -0.89
N GLU A 186 15.00 -17.76 -1.21
CA GLU A 186 15.48 -16.72 -0.32
C GLU A 186 14.35 -15.75 0.08
N MET A 187 13.29 -15.64 -0.73
CA MET A 187 12.18 -14.74 -0.48
C MET A 187 11.19 -15.35 0.52
N GLU A 188 10.88 -14.58 1.57
CA GLU A 188 9.85 -14.96 2.54
C GLU A 188 8.47 -15.04 1.88
N PRO A 189 7.63 -16.02 2.27
CA PRO A 189 6.33 -16.24 1.64
C PRO A 189 5.40 -15.02 1.67
N GLU A 190 5.45 -14.20 2.73
CA GLU A 190 4.58 -13.03 2.90
C GLU A 190 4.82 -11.96 1.82
N TYR A 191 6.08 -11.64 1.52
CA TYR A 191 6.44 -10.67 0.47
C TYR A 191 6.14 -11.22 -0.92
N GLY A 192 6.36 -12.52 -1.12
CA GLY A 192 6.03 -13.16 -2.39
C GLY A 192 4.54 -13.18 -2.67
N LEU A 193 3.70 -13.33 -1.64
CA LEU A 193 2.25 -13.25 -1.76
C LEU A 193 1.77 -11.88 -2.26
N LEU A 194 2.45 -10.79 -1.88
CA LEU A 194 2.10 -9.44 -2.35
C LEU A 194 2.24 -9.31 -3.87
N ILE A 195 3.41 -9.71 -4.39
CA ILE A 195 3.65 -9.71 -5.84
C ILE A 195 2.75 -10.73 -6.55
N ALA A 196 2.47 -11.88 -5.93
CA ALA A 196 1.55 -12.88 -6.49
C ALA A 196 0.12 -12.34 -6.67
N LYS A 197 -0.40 -11.59 -5.69
CA LYS A 197 -1.70 -10.92 -5.79
C LYS A 197 -1.69 -9.92 -6.96
N MET A 198 -0.68 -9.05 -7.04
CA MET A 198 -0.58 -8.06 -8.13
C MET A 198 -0.40 -8.72 -9.50
N ALA A 199 0.44 -9.76 -9.61
CA ALA A 199 0.64 -10.53 -10.83
C ALA A 199 -0.66 -11.17 -11.32
N THR A 200 -1.48 -11.71 -10.40
CA THR A 200 -2.81 -12.26 -10.71
C THR A 200 -3.73 -11.17 -11.26
N THR A 201 -3.78 -10.00 -10.60
CA THR A 201 -4.56 -8.84 -11.08
C THR A 201 -4.11 -8.40 -12.47
N ILE A 202 -2.81 -8.30 -12.73
CA ILE A 202 -2.28 -7.93 -14.04
C ILE A 202 -2.67 -8.98 -15.08
N ALA A 203 -2.41 -10.25 -14.79
CA ALA A 203 -2.62 -11.38 -15.70
C ALA A 203 -4.09 -11.49 -16.16
N PHE A 204 -5.06 -11.30 -15.26
CA PHE A 204 -6.47 -11.50 -15.57
C PHE A 204 -7.23 -10.22 -15.89
N ASN A 205 -6.88 -9.08 -15.31
CA ASN A 205 -7.68 -7.86 -15.44
C ASN A 205 -7.02 -6.85 -16.38
N LYS A 206 -5.69 -6.81 -16.46
CA LYS A 206 -4.96 -5.74 -17.16
C LYS A 206 -4.33 -6.16 -18.48
N LEU A 207 -4.01 -7.44 -18.66
CA LEU A 207 -3.54 -7.94 -19.94
C LEU A 207 -4.68 -7.99 -20.99
N PRO A 208 -4.33 -7.83 -22.29
CA PRO A 208 -5.26 -8.07 -23.39
C PRO A 208 -5.84 -9.49 -23.31
N GLU A 209 -7.11 -9.67 -23.68
CA GLU A 209 -7.86 -10.93 -23.57
C GLU A 209 -7.09 -12.15 -24.12
N LYS A 210 -6.49 -12.01 -25.31
CA LYS A 210 -5.68 -13.06 -25.96
C LYS A 210 -4.48 -13.53 -25.13
N LYS A 211 -3.95 -12.69 -24.25
CA LYS A 211 -2.79 -13.00 -23.39
C LYS A 211 -3.18 -13.55 -22.02
N ARG A 212 -4.43 -13.40 -21.57
CA ARG A 212 -4.88 -13.87 -20.24
C ARG A 212 -4.80 -15.39 -20.10
N VAL A 213 -5.25 -16.12 -21.13
CA VAL A 213 -5.17 -17.60 -21.15
C VAL A 213 -3.72 -18.08 -21.22
N LEU A 214 -2.85 -17.33 -21.91
CA LEU A 214 -1.43 -17.67 -21.99
C LEU A 214 -0.70 -17.40 -20.67
N ALA A 215 -1.09 -16.35 -19.94
CA ALA A 215 -0.53 -16.03 -18.63
C ALA A 215 -0.71 -17.18 -17.63
N ALA A 216 -1.90 -17.80 -17.58
CA ALA A 216 -2.16 -18.96 -16.72
C ALA A 216 -1.33 -20.21 -17.06
N LYS A 217 -0.69 -20.25 -18.24
CA LYS A 217 0.15 -21.37 -18.69
C LYS A 217 1.64 -21.16 -18.42
N THR A 218 2.06 -20.00 -17.91
CA THR A 218 3.48 -19.78 -17.62
C THR A 218 3.90 -20.63 -16.41
N PRO A 219 5.12 -21.20 -16.41
CA PRO A 219 5.62 -21.99 -15.29
C PRO A 219 5.59 -21.23 -13.96
N GLU A 220 5.90 -19.94 -13.99
CA GLU A 220 5.93 -19.06 -12.82
C GLU A 220 4.52 -18.88 -12.24
N PHE A 221 3.50 -18.70 -13.09
CA PHE A 221 2.12 -18.57 -12.64
C PHE A 221 1.61 -19.88 -12.02
N GLN A 222 1.97 -21.02 -12.61
CA GLN A 222 1.61 -22.34 -12.08
C GLN A 222 2.27 -22.62 -10.73
N GLU A 223 3.57 -22.29 -10.59
CA GLU A 223 4.28 -22.45 -9.32
C GLU A 223 3.76 -21.47 -8.25
N MET A 224 3.47 -20.21 -8.63
CA MET A 224 2.80 -19.24 -7.76
C MET A 224 1.46 -19.77 -7.24
N TYR A 225 0.61 -20.30 -8.13
CA TYR A 225 -0.68 -20.86 -7.73
C TYR A 225 -0.53 -22.10 -6.85
N LYS A 226 0.46 -22.95 -7.10
CA LYS A 226 0.78 -24.08 -6.24
C LYS A 226 1.24 -23.65 -4.84
N ARG A 227 2.03 -22.58 -4.74
CA ARG A 227 2.58 -22.07 -3.47
C ARG A 227 1.57 -21.25 -2.67
N TRP A 228 0.74 -20.46 -3.33
CA TRP A 228 -0.11 -19.44 -2.69
C TRP A 228 -1.59 -19.47 -3.10
N GLY A 229 -2.02 -20.40 -3.94
CA GLY A 229 -3.38 -20.43 -4.51
C GLY A 229 -4.51 -20.41 -3.48
N THR A 230 -4.31 -21.00 -2.31
CA THR A 230 -5.28 -20.95 -1.20
C THR A 230 -5.50 -19.53 -0.68
N TYR A 231 -4.42 -18.79 -0.44
CA TYR A 231 -4.45 -17.39 0.02
C TYR A 231 -4.92 -16.43 -1.06
N LEU A 232 -4.71 -16.77 -2.34
CA LEU A 232 -5.22 -15.99 -3.47
C LEU A 232 -6.74 -16.19 -3.67
N ALA A 233 -7.25 -17.40 -3.38
CA ALA A 233 -8.66 -17.72 -3.51
C ALA A 233 -9.49 -17.26 -2.30
N ASN A 234 -8.88 -17.16 -1.12
CA ASN A 234 -9.54 -16.71 0.10
C ASN A 234 -8.68 -15.62 0.79
N PRO A 235 -8.92 -14.33 0.48
CA PRO A 235 -8.15 -13.23 1.04
C PRO A 235 -8.25 -13.10 2.57
N ASP A 236 -9.27 -13.70 3.17
CA ASP A 236 -9.60 -13.65 4.61
C ASP A 236 -9.15 -14.91 5.38
N ALA A 237 -8.41 -15.84 4.74
CA ALA A 237 -7.94 -17.10 5.34
C ALA A 237 -6.54 -17.03 5.97
#